data_AF-C9RIZ9-F1
#
_entry.id   AF-C9RIZ9-F1
#
_cell.length_a   1.000
_cell.length_b   1.000
_cell.length_c   1.000
_cell.angle_alpha   90.00
_cell.angle_beta   90.00
_cell.angle_gamma   90.00
#
_symmetry.space_group_name_H-M   'P 1'
#
loop_
_entity.id
_entity.type
_entity.pdbx_description
1 polymer ?
#
loop_
_entity_poly.entity_id
_entity_poly.type
_entity_poly.pdbx_seq_one_letter_code
_entity_poly.pdbx_strand_id
1 'polypeptide(L)'
;MQNNFRQIENILSSSNPIAEIQLHKDEFFEFIDRYMVGCEHKNFHSEGDVWEHTKLVIQNVVAEEHDWMDVLVALLHDVGKKDALQRNNGKNMQGHEIEGARIALEWLVKMNFDRKIREQVLWLICNHMKALDLKVMRSKYDIWQLVKHPLFGRLRHLACADCKATLDAEGKPHDDFEEILKRPIVAECLENEMPVAIVEADDFASQKWDDIRVENALVFCHKMQINGGVLSKESLIRAAIKTIGGSNG
;
A
#
# COMPACT_ATOMS: atom_id res chain seq x y z
N MET A 1 19.47 26.71 -5.27
CA MET A 1 18.39 25.90 -4.68
C MET A 1 19.06 24.74 -3.97
N GLN A 2 18.97 24.67 -2.64
CA GLN A 2 19.39 23.47 -1.91
C GLN A 2 18.58 22.29 -2.45
N ASN A 3 19.25 21.18 -2.76
CA ASN A 3 18.59 19.99 -3.26
C ASN A 3 18.06 19.21 -2.05
N ASN A 4 16.90 19.62 -1.52
CA ASN A 4 16.27 19.03 -0.33
C ASN A 4 16.17 17.50 -0.44
N PHE A 5 15.80 16.99 -1.62
CA PHE A 5 15.77 15.55 -1.91
C PHE A 5 17.08 14.86 -1.50
N ARG A 6 18.23 15.40 -1.91
CA ARG A 6 19.54 14.78 -1.66
C ARG A 6 19.94 14.81 -0.18
N GLN A 7 19.52 15.84 0.54
CA GLN A 7 19.74 15.93 1.98
C GLN A 7 18.88 14.91 2.72
N ILE A 8 17.61 14.80 2.34
CA ILE A 8 16.69 13.80 2.89
C ILE A 8 17.16 12.38 2.56
N GLU A 9 17.56 12.10 1.33
CA GLU A 9 18.12 10.81 0.93
C GLU A 9 19.30 10.42 1.84
N ASN A 10 20.24 11.34 2.08
CA ASN A 10 21.37 11.09 2.98
C ASN A 10 20.94 10.84 4.45
N ILE A 11 19.94 11.57 4.95
CA ILE A 11 19.37 11.37 6.30
C ILE A 11 18.79 9.95 6.41
N LEU A 12 18.00 9.56 5.41
CA LEU A 12 17.30 8.27 5.38
C LEU A 12 18.24 7.08 5.11
N SER A 13 19.38 7.32 4.44
CA SER A 13 20.46 6.34 4.25
C SER A 13 21.46 6.26 5.41
N SER A 14 21.31 7.09 6.45
CA SER A 14 22.27 7.13 7.54
C SER A 14 22.27 5.82 8.35
N SER A 15 23.32 5.60 9.15
CA SER A 15 23.38 4.43 10.04
C SER A 15 22.36 4.48 11.19
N ASN A 16 21.77 5.66 11.46
CA ASN A 16 20.72 5.84 12.45
C ASN A 16 19.70 6.87 11.96
N PRO A 17 18.83 6.50 11.01
CA PRO A 17 17.92 7.45 10.36
C PRO A 17 16.93 8.06 11.35
N ILE A 18 16.57 7.37 12.43
CA ILE A 18 15.66 7.91 13.44
C ILE A 18 16.27 9.12 14.14
N ALA A 19 17.55 9.03 14.54
CA ALA A 19 18.25 10.14 15.17
C ALA A 19 18.39 11.33 14.21
N GLU A 20 18.73 11.07 12.94
CA GLU A 20 18.86 12.11 11.93
C GLU A 20 17.50 12.76 11.57
N ILE A 21 16.43 11.97 11.43
CA ILE A 21 15.05 12.47 11.24
C ILE A 21 14.67 13.38 12.41
N GLN A 22 14.96 12.96 13.65
CA GLN A 22 14.65 13.72 14.85
C GLN A 22 15.45 15.03 14.92
N LEU A 23 16.72 15.02 14.52
CA LEU A 23 17.59 16.18 14.48
C LEU A 23 17.11 17.22 13.45
N HIS A 24 16.65 16.74 12.30
CA HIS A 24 16.19 17.58 11.18
C HIS A 24 14.66 17.70 11.11
N LYS A 25 13.96 17.37 12.19
CA LYS A 25 12.49 17.27 12.20
C LYS A 25 11.82 18.57 11.80
N ASP A 26 12.26 19.69 12.35
CA ASP A 26 11.69 21.01 12.09
C ASP A 26 12.02 21.55 10.69
N GLU A 27 13.10 21.04 10.07
CA GLU A 27 13.58 21.48 8.76
C GLU A 27 12.90 20.71 7.62
N PHE A 28 12.83 19.38 7.74
CA PHE A 28 12.39 18.51 6.65
C PHE A 28 11.17 17.65 6.98
N PHE A 29 10.85 17.40 8.24
CA PHE A 29 9.84 16.41 8.64
C PHE A 29 8.77 17.00 9.57
N GLU A 30 8.35 18.25 9.30
CA GLU A 30 7.42 18.98 10.17
C GLU A 30 6.05 18.29 10.30
N PHE A 31 5.73 17.38 9.37
CA PHE A 31 4.52 16.58 9.41
C PHE A 31 4.47 15.64 10.63
N ILE A 32 5.62 15.24 11.20
CA ILE A 32 5.67 14.31 12.35
C ILE A 32 4.90 14.91 13.54
N ASP A 33 5.23 16.13 13.95
CA ASP A 33 4.55 16.78 15.08
C ASP A 33 3.10 17.12 14.76
N ARG A 34 2.82 17.40 13.49
CA ARG A 34 1.47 17.76 13.05
C ARG A 34 0.52 16.56 13.04
N TYR A 35 0.98 15.39 12.61
CA TYR A 35 0.12 14.27 12.27
C TYR A 35 0.32 13.02 13.13
N MET A 36 1.47 12.86 13.76
CA MET A 36 1.86 11.59 14.39
C MET A 36 1.99 11.72 15.91
N VAL A 37 2.68 12.75 16.38
CA VAL A 37 2.86 12.97 17.83
C VAL A 37 1.52 13.25 18.51
N GLY A 38 1.27 12.53 19.61
CA GLY A 38 0.02 12.58 20.38
C GLY A 38 -1.18 11.94 19.70
N CYS A 39 -1.00 11.28 18.54
CA CYS A 39 -2.03 10.48 17.91
C CYS A 39 -1.95 9.04 18.44
N GLU A 40 -2.71 8.72 19.49
CA GLU A 40 -2.72 7.37 20.06
C GLU A 40 -3.40 6.37 19.11
N HIS A 41 -2.83 5.18 19.00
CA HIS A 41 -3.48 4.08 18.29
C HIS A 41 -4.71 3.60 19.06
N LYS A 42 -5.77 3.21 18.35
CA LYS A 42 -6.95 2.61 18.97
C LYS A 42 -6.72 1.13 19.23
N ASN A 43 -6.90 0.72 20.48
CA ASN A 43 -6.90 -0.66 21.01
C ASN A 43 -5.54 -1.19 21.49
N PHE A 44 -5.06 -0.67 22.63
CA PHE A 44 -3.98 -1.26 23.45
C PHE A 44 -2.71 -1.62 22.66
N HIS A 45 -2.14 -0.58 22.07
CA HIS A 45 -0.80 -0.55 21.51
C HIS A 45 0.15 -0.07 22.62
N SER A 46 1.01 -0.96 23.12
CA SER A 46 1.95 -0.61 24.19
C SER A 46 3.11 0.28 23.69
N GLU A 47 3.26 0.43 22.38
CA GLU A 47 4.31 1.22 21.72
C GLU A 47 4.16 2.73 21.90
N GLY A 48 2.93 3.25 22.05
CA GLY A 48 2.67 4.68 22.23
C GLY A 48 1.85 5.32 21.10
N ASP A 49 2.21 6.53 20.70
CA ASP A 49 1.57 7.24 19.60
C ASP A 49 2.08 6.77 18.22
N VAL A 50 1.48 7.29 17.15
CA VAL A 50 1.87 6.97 15.77
C VAL A 50 3.36 7.23 15.48
N TRP A 51 3.99 8.20 16.14
CA TRP A 51 5.42 8.44 15.95
C TRP A 51 6.27 7.39 16.65
N GLU A 52 5.92 6.99 17.88
CA GLU A 52 6.60 5.90 18.57
C GLU A 52 6.49 4.58 17.80
N HIS A 53 5.29 4.23 17.30
CA HIS A 53 5.08 3.10 16.39
C HIS A 53 6.00 3.18 15.17
N THR A 54 5.97 4.33 14.48
CA THR A 54 6.74 4.51 13.24
C THR A 54 8.25 4.36 13.46
N LYS A 55 8.77 4.80 14.61
CA LYS A 55 10.18 4.56 14.96
C LYS A 55 10.48 3.07 15.10
N LEU A 56 9.59 2.27 15.71
CA LEU A 56 9.75 0.81 15.77
C LEU A 56 9.70 0.17 14.37
N VAL A 57 8.81 0.64 13.49
CA VAL A 57 8.77 0.18 12.09
C VAL A 57 10.10 0.48 11.39
N ILE A 58 10.61 1.71 11.51
CA ILE A 58 11.91 2.10 10.93
C ILE A 58 13.03 1.24 11.50
N GLN A 59 13.07 0.97 12.82
CA GLN A 59 14.06 0.08 13.44
C GLN A 59 14.04 -1.31 12.82
N ASN A 60 12.85 -1.87 12.59
CA ASN A 60 12.69 -3.19 11.98
C ASN A 60 13.10 -3.19 10.50
N VAL A 61 12.84 -2.11 9.75
CA VAL A 61 13.29 -1.98 8.35
C VAL A 61 14.81 -1.92 8.26
N VAL A 62 15.46 -1.13 9.12
CA VAL A 62 16.92 -0.94 9.04
C VAL A 62 17.72 -2.10 9.65
N ALA A 63 17.06 -3.03 10.33
CA ALA A 63 17.68 -4.26 10.84
C ALA A 63 18.00 -5.27 9.74
N GLU A 64 17.40 -5.13 8.55
CA GLU A 64 17.64 -5.94 7.36
C GLU A 64 18.28 -5.07 6.25
N GLU A 65 18.66 -5.69 5.14
CA GLU A 65 19.13 -4.95 3.96
C GLU A 65 18.00 -4.06 3.44
N HIS A 66 18.26 -2.76 3.33
CA HIS A 66 17.26 -1.76 3.00
C HIS A 66 17.83 -0.68 2.09
N ASP A 67 16.92 0.01 1.42
CA ASP A 67 17.20 1.23 0.68
C ASP A 67 16.50 2.42 1.36
N TRP A 68 16.96 3.65 1.10
CA TRP A 68 16.40 4.85 1.74
C TRP A 68 14.89 5.01 1.50
N MET A 69 14.38 4.50 0.38
CA MET A 69 12.96 4.54 0.09
C MET A 69 12.15 3.63 1.02
N ASP A 70 12.72 2.53 1.53
CA ASP A 70 12.04 1.67 2.51
C ASP A 70 11.86 2.42 3.84
N VAL A 71 12.89 3.16 4.26
CA VAL A 71 12.84 4.04 5.44
C VAL A 71 11.84 5.19 5.21
N LEU A 72 11.84 5.79 4.01
CA LEU A 72 10.89 6.85 3.67
C LEU A 72 9.44 6.39 3.76
N VAL A 73 9.16 5.20 3.22
CA VAL A 73 7.81 4.64 3.21
C VAL A 73 7.41 4.23 4.62
N ALA A 74 8.31 3.64 5.42
CA ALA A 74 8.07 3.38 6.83
C ALA A 74 7.74 4.67 7.59
N LEU A 75 8.47 5.76 7.34
CA LEU A 75 8.21 7.06 7.96
C LEU A 75 6.82 7.63 7.63
N LEU A 76 6.32 7.37 6.41
CA LEU A 76 5.10 7.99 5.89
C LEU A 76 3.84 7.10 5.94
N HIS A 77 3.96 5.78 6.13
CA HIS A 77 2.85 4.85 5.91
C HIS A 77 1.59 5.19 6.73
N ASP A 78 1.80 5.62 7.97
CA ASP A 78 0.75 5.88 8.96
C ASP A 78 0.43 7.36 9.19
N VAL A 79 1.05 8.27 8.43
CA VAL A 79 0.88 9.73 8.62
C VAL A 79 -0.58 10.18 8.47
N GLY A 80 -1.42 9.39 7.78
CA GLY A 80 -2.85 9.65 7.59
C GLY A 80 -3.75 9.28 8.76
N LYS A 81 -3.24 8.61 9.81
CA LYS A 81 -4.09 8.08 10.91
C LYS A 81 -4.89 9.16 11.63
N LYS A 82 -4.28 10.32 11.90
CA LYS A 82 -4.94 11.46 12.56
C LYS A 82 -6.12 12.00 11.73
N ASP A 83 -5.90 12.25 10.44
CA ASP A 83 -6.93 12.77 9.54
C ASP A 83 -8.05 11.74 9.33
N ALA A 84 -7.71 10.46 9.19
CA ALA A 84 -8.70 9.39 9.09
C ALA A 84 -9.55 9.27 10.37
N LEU A 85 -8.92 9.38 11.54
CA LEU A 85 -9.63 9.38 12.82
C LEU A 85 -10.62 10.54 12.89
N GLN A 86 -10.20 11.75 12.50
CA GLN A 86 -11.06 12.92 12.44
C GLN A 86 -12.21 12.75 11.44
N ARG A 87 -11.91 12.31 10.21
CA ARG A 87 -12.89 12.02 9.15
C ARG A 87 -13.96 11.03 9.62
N ASN A 88 -13.57 10.05 10.43
CA ASN A 88 -14.46 9.02 10.97
C ASN A 88 -15.08 9.40 12.33
N ASN A 89 -15.10 10.70 12.70
CA ASN A 89 -15.66 11.21 13.95
C ASN A 89 -15.10 10.51 15.20
N GLY A 90 -13.79 10.25 15.20
CA GLY A 90 -13.11 9.60 16.31
C GLY A 90 -13.44 8.13 16.48
N LYS A 91 -14.12 7.46 15.54
CA LYS A 91 -14.53 6.04 15.70
C LYS A 91 -13.40 5.06 15.38
N ASN A 92 -12.73 5.22 14.25
CA ASN A 92 -11.65 4.36 13.79
C ASN A 92 -10.74 5.12 12.81
N MET A 93 -9.61 4.52 12.42
CA MET A 93 -8.64 5.09 11.48
C MET A 93 -8.75 4.43 10.08
N GLN A 94 -9.91 3.90 9.69
CA GLN A 94 -10.07 3.24 8.39
C GLN A 94 -9.89 4.25 7.24
N GLY A 95 -9.15 3.85 6.21
CA GLY A 95 -8.80 4.70 5.07
C GLY A 95 -7.64 5.68 5.37
N HIS A 96 -6.82 5.41 6.38
CA HIS A 96 -5.64 6.24 6.68
C HIS A 96 -4.57 6.12 5.61
N GLU A 97 -4.52 5.02 4.87
CA GLU A 97 -3.65 4.85 3.71
C GLU A 97 -3.97 5.86 2.60
N ILE A 98 -5.24 6.26 2.45
CA ILE A 98 -5.69 7.27 1.48
C ILE A 98 -5.30 8.68 1.94
N GLU A 99 -5.60 9.02 3.19
CA GLU A 99 -5.22 10.32 3.77
C GLU A 99 -3.69 10.47 3.83
N GLY A 100 -2.99 9.39 4.18
CA GLY A 100 -1.53 9.33 4.27
C GLY A 100 -0.89 9.56 2.91
N ALA A 101 -1.42 8.94 1.84
CA ALA A 101 -0.94 9.20 0.49
C ALA A 101 -1.13 10.67 0.07
N ARG A 102 -2.25 11.31 0.45
CA ARG A 102 -2.47 12.74 0.19
C ARG A 102 -1.40 13.60 0.88
N ILE A 103 -1.18 13.38 2.18
CA ILE A 103 -0.17 14.11 2.98
C ILE A 103 1.24 13.87 2.43
N ALA A 104 1.56 12.61 2.12
CA ALA A 104 2.85 12.23 1.55
C ALA A 104 3.09 12.91 0.19
N LEU A 105 2.10 12.97 -0.70
CA LEU A 105 2.25 13.64 -2.00
C LEU A 105 2.57 15.13 -1.83
N GLU A 106 1.84 15.83 -0.96
CA GLU A 106 2.06 17.25 -0.67
C GLU A 106 3.50 17.48 -0.18
N TRP A 107 3.97 16.65 0.75
CA TRP A 107 5.32 16.74 1.29
C TRP A 107 6.40 16.40 0.25
N LEU A 108 6.24 15.30 -0.51
CA LEU A 108 7.19 14.89 -1.53
C LEU A 108 7.34 15.95 -2.65
N VAL A 109 6.23 16.60 -3.04
CA VAL A 109 6.26 17.72 -3.98
C VAL A 109 7.03 18.90 -3.38
N LYS A 110 6.75 19.27 -2.13
CA LYS A 110 7.46 20.35 -1.42
C LYS A 110 8.97 20.09 -1.32
N MET A 111 9.37 18.83 -1.15
CA MET A 111 10.78 18.42 -1.04
C MET A 111 11.47 18.13 -2.37
N ASN A 112 10.81 18.41 -3.50
CA ASN A 112 11.34 18.24 -4.86
C ASN A 112 11.71 16.79 -5.22
N PHE A 113 11.00 15.80 -4.69
CA PHE A 113 11.12 14.42 -5.15
C PHE A 113 10.62 14.30 -6.60
N ASP A 114 11.33 13.50 -7.40
CA ASP A 114 10.95 13.27 -8.79
C ASP A 114 9.60 12.53 -8.89
N ARG A 115 8.96 12.64 -10.05
CA ARG A 115 7.64 12.06 -10.27
C ARG A 115 7.62 10.54 -10.07
N LYS A 116 8.66 9.83 -10.52
CA LYS A 116 8.70 8.37 -10.49
C LYS A 116 8.80 7.85 -9.05
N ILE A 117 9.66 8.47 -8.24
CA ILE A 117 9.77 8.19 -6.81
C ILE A 117 8.44 8.46 -6.11
N ARG A 118 7.79 9.60 -6.41
CA ARG A 118 6.49 9.92 -5.82
C ARG A 118 5.46 8.84 -6.12
N GLU A 119 5.34 8.42 -7.38
CA GLU A 119 4.42 7.35 -7.78
C GLU A 119 4.69 6.03 -7.03
N GLN A 120 5.96 5.67 -6.84
CA GLN A 120 6.35 4.46 -6.11
C GLN A 120 6.02 4.54 -4.61
N VAL A 121 6.38 5.64 -3.94
CA VAL A 121 6.10 5.85 -2.52
C VAL A 121 4.59 5.87 -2.26
N LEU A 122 3.83 6.58 -3.10
CA LEU A 122 2.38 6.65 -2.96
C LEU A 122 1.71 5.30 -3.20
N TRP A 123 2.20 4.50 -4.15
CA TRP A 123 1.70 3.15 -4.34
C TRP A 123 1.94 2.28 -3.09
N LEU A 124 3.13 2.36 -2.49
CA LEU A 124 3.44 1.60 -1.27
C LEU A 124 2.54 2.02 -0.10
N ILE A 125 2.37 3.32 0.14
CA ILE A 125 1.48 3.84 1.17
C ILE A 125 0.03 3.41 0.89
N CYS A 126 -0.51 3.57 -0.32
CA CYS A 126 -1.89 3.19 -0.62
C CYS A 126 -2.18 1.68 -0.50
N ASN A 127 -1.16 0.82 -0.50
CA ASN A 127 -1.33 -0.63 -0.52
C ASN A 127 -0.79 -1.34 0.75
N HIS A 128 -0.24 -0.62 1.74
CA HIS A 128 0.30 -1.27 2.95
C HIS A 128 -0.77 -2.04 3.72
N MET A 129 -1.97 -1.48 3.88
CA MET A 129 -3.10 -2.22 4.48
C MET A 129 -3.58 -3.39 3.62
N LYS A 130 -3.52 -3.27 2.28
CA LYS A 130 -3.88 -4.39 1.39
C LYS A 130 -2.91 -5.56 1.50
N ALA A 131 -1.64 -5.28 1.83
CA ALA A 131 -0.69 -6.33 2.17
C ALA A 131 -1.22 -7.13 3.37
N LEU A 132 -1.61 -6.46 4.45
CA LEU A 132 -2.18 -7.13 5.63
C LEU A 132 -3.51 -7.84 5.33
N ASP A 133 -4.33 -7.29 4.41
CA ASP A 133 -5.56 -7.94 3.95
C ASP A 133 -5.32 -9.27 3.23
N LEU A 134 -4.08 -9.56 2.79
CA LEU A 134 -3.70 -10.89 2.32
C LEU A 134 -3.97 -11.98 3.36
N LYS A 135 -4.28 -11.67 4.63
CA LYS A 135 -4.73 -12.67 5.61
C LYS A 135 -6.17 -13.14 5.42
N VAL A 136 -7.01 -12.32 4.80
CA VAL A 136 -8.44 -12.61 4.59
C VAL A 136 -8.86 -12.59 3.12
N MET A 137 -8.05 -12.04 2.23
CA MET A 137 -8.35 -11.90 0.80
C MET A 137 -8.64 -13.27 0.18
N ARG A 138 -9.67 -13.30 -0.67
CA ARG A 138 -10.17 -14.51 -1.36
C ARG A 138 -10.09 -14.45 -2.88
N SER A 139 -9.95 -13.24 -3.44
CA SER A 139 -9.84 -13.06 -4.89
C SER A 139 -8.39 -13.32 -5.32
N LYS A 140 -8.16 -14.44 -6.03
CA LYS A 140 -6.84 -14.74 -6.64
C LYS A 140 -6.38 -13.63 -7.58
N TYR A 141 -7.29 -13.01 -8.33
CA TYR A 141 -6.97 -11.89 -9.23
C TYR A 141 -6.32 -10.74 -8.44
N ASP A 142 -7.02 -10.21 -7.43
CA ASP A 142 -6.52 -9.14 -6.57
C ASP A 142 -5.21 -9.52 -5.84
N ILE A 143 -5.05 -10.78 -5.40
CA ILE A 143 -3.80 -11.26 -4.80
C ILE A 143 -2.66 -11.21 -5.84
N TRP A 144 -2.85 -11.78 -7.03
CA TRP A 144 -1.85 -11.74 -8.10
C TRP A 144 -1.45 -10.31 -8.48
N GLN A 145 -2.43 -9.41 -8.61
CA GLN A 145 -2.18 -7.99 -8.89
C GLN A 145 -1.26 -7.35 -7.85
N LEU A 146 -1.43 -7.71 -6.57
CA LEU A 146 -0.59 -7.21 -5.50
C LEU A 146 0.80 -7.85 -5.49
N VAL A 147 0.87 -9.19 -5.49
CA VAL A 147 2.12 -9.94 -5.27
C VAL A 147 3.04 -9.95 -6.48
N LYS A 148 2.51 -9.73 -7.69
CA LYS A 148 3.30 -9.60 -8.92
C LYS A 148 3.64 -8.14 -9.25
N HIS A 149 3.21 -7.18 -8.45
CA HIS A 149 3.59 -5.79 -8.67
C HIS A 149 5.11 -5.61 -8.47
N PRO A 150 5.81 -4.81 -9.30
CA PRO A 150 7.26 -4.63 -9.17
C PRO A 150 7.74 -4.10 -7.81
N LEU A 151 6.87 -3.42 -7.06
CA LEU A 151 7.17 -2.89 -5.72
C LEU A 151 6.80 -3.85 -4.59
N PHE A 152 6.30 -5.05 -4.89
CA PHE A 152 5.84 -5.99 -3.85
C PHE A 152 6.95 -6.37 -2.86
N GLY A 153 8.21 -6.47 -3.30
CA GLY A 153 9.34 -6.72 -2.40
C GLY A 153 9.46 -5.67 -1.29
N ARG A 154 9.35 -4.39 -1.64
CA ARG A 154 9.35 -3.27 -0.67
C ARG A 154 8.09 -3.26 0.18
N LEU A 155 6.93 -3.59 -0.41
CA LEU A 155 5.67 -3.69 0.32
C LEU A 155 5.71 -4.80 1.37
N ARG A 156 6.27 -5.97 1.03
CA ARG A 156 6.52 -7.07 1.96
C ARG A 156 7.45 -6.63 3.08
N HIS A 157 8.55 -5.96 2.75
CA HIS A 157 9.50 -5.49 3.75
C HIS A 157 8.83 -4.55 4.76
N LEU A 158 8.07 -3.56 4.28
CA LEU A 158 7.26 -2.68 5.11
C LEU A 158 6.27 -3.46 5.97
N ALA A 159 5.50 -4.38 5.38
CA ALA A 159 4.48 -5.14 6.11
C ALA A 159 5.08 -6.04 7.19
N CYS A 160 6.23 -6.69 6.94
CA CYS A 160 6.96 -7.44 7.95
C CYS A 160 7.41 -6.54 9.11
N ALA A 161 7.95 -5.36 8.81
CA ALA A 161 8.40 -4.41 9.82
C ALA A 161 7.24 -3.83 10.66
N ASP A 162 6.10 -3.54 10.02
CA ASP A 162 4.89 -3.03 10.65
C ASP A 162 4.22 -4.07 11.56
N CYS A 163 4.12 -5.33 11.10
CA CYS A 163 3.67 -6.44 11.92
C CYS A 163 4.55 -6.63 13.18
N LYS A 164 5.88 -6.58 13.03
CA LYS A 164 6.84 -6.68 14.15
C LYS A 164 6.73 -5.50 15.13
N ALA A 165 6.35 -4.31 14.66
CA ALA A 165 6.23 -3.09 15.46
C ALA A 165 4.86 -2.95 16.16
N THR A 166 3.84 -3.64 15.66
CA THR A 166 2.49 -3.61 16.23
C THR A 166 2.41 -4.55 17.42
N LEU A 167 2.47 -4.01 18.64
CA LEU A 167 2.58 -4.82 19.87
C LEU A 167 1.24 -4.94 20.60
N ASP A 168 0.98 -6.14 21.12
CA ASP A 168 -0.12 -6.37 22.05
C ASP A 168 0.18 -5.84 23.47
N ALA A 169 -0.74 -6.07 24.41
CA ALA A 169 -0.60 -5.63 25.80
C ALA A 169 0.58 -6.30 26.53
N GLU A 170 1.04 -7.46 26.04
CA GLU A 170 2.18 -8.21 26.56
C GLU A 170 3.49 -7.86 25.82
N GLY A 171 3.45 -6.95 24.85
CA GLY A 171 4.62 -6.52 24.08
C GLY A 171 5.02 -7.48 22.95
N LYS A 172 4.10 -8.33 22.48
CA LYS A 172 4.36 -9.27 21.38
C LYS A 172 3.75 -8.78 20.07
N PRO A 173 4.39 -9.07 18.91
CA PRO A 173 3.81 -8.77 17.60
C PRO A 173 2.43 -9.39 17.41
N HIS A 174 1.46 -8.59 16.96
CA HIS A 174 0.07 -9.01 16.78
C HIS A 174 -0.13 -9.95 15.57
N ASP A 175 0.58 -9.70 14.48
CA ASP A 175 0.52 -10.48 13.25
C ASP A 175 1.95 -10.89 12.82
N ASP A 176 2.07 -11.95 12.02
CA ASP A 176 3.30 -12.33 11.34
C ASP A 176 3.04 -12.35 9.83
N PHE A 177 3.62 -11.39 9.11
CA PHE A 177 3.41 -11.27 7.68
C PHE A 177 3.95 -12.48 6.90
N GLU A 178 5.01 -13.14 7.38
CA GLU A 178 5.55 -14.33 6.72
C GLU A 178 4.60 -15.52 6.82
N GLU A 179 3.84 -15.63 7.92
CA GLU A 179 2.75 -16.61 8.03
C GLU A 179 1.57 -16.27 7.11
N ILE A 180 1.28 -14.98 6.90
CA ILE A 180 0.26 -14.55 5.93
C ILE A 180 0.64 -15.00 4.51
N LEU A 181 1.91 -14.87 4.13
CA LEU A 181 2.40 -15.29 2.81
C LEU A 181 2.31 -16.80 2.60
N LYS A 182 2.35 -17.60 3.67
CA LYS A 182 2.20 -19.07 3.63
C LYS A 182 0.76 -19.54 3.42
N ARG A 183 -0.25 -18.65 3.46
CA ARG A 183 -1.64 -19.03 3.12
C ARG A 183 -1.66 -19.68 1.74
N PRO A 184 -2.32 -20.85 1.55
CA PRO A 184 -2.25 -21.59 0.28
C PRO A 184 -2.59 -20.76 -0.96
N ILE A 185 -3.61 -19.90 -0.88
CA ILE A 185 -4.01 -19.02 -1.99
C ILE A 185 -2.96 -17.96 -2.32
N VAL A 186 -2.22 -17.45 -1.32
CA VAL A 186 -1.17 -16.44 -1.49
C VAL A 186 0.11 -17.09 -2.02
N ALA A 187 0.52 -18.20 -1.41
CA ALA A 187 1.66 -19.00 -1.85
C ALA A 187 1.52 -19.42 -3.32
N GLU A 188 0.33 -19.93 -3.72
CA GLU A 188 0.05 -20.26 -5.12
C GLU A 188 0.27 -19.05 -6.05
N CYS A 189 -0.20 -17.87 -5.66
CA CYS A 189 -0.05 -16.65 -6.47
C CYS A 189 1.39 -16.13 -6.53
N LEU A 190 2.19 -16.37 -5.50
CA LEU A 190 3.62 -16.03 -5.48
C LEU A 190 4.41 -16.94 -6.44
N GLU A 191 4.17 -18.25 -6.35
CA GLU A 191 4.91 -19.28 -7.07
C GLU A 191 4.56 -19.34 -8.56
N ASN A 192 3.33 -18.99 -8.92
CA ASN A 192 2.82 -19.14 -10.29
C ASN A 192 2.58 -17.79 -10.97
N GLU A 193 2.69 -17.78 -12.29
CA GLU A 193 2.32 -16.61 -13.09
C GLU A 193 0.81 -16.47 -13.21
N MET A 194 0.36 -15.21 -13.24
CA MET A 194 -1.06 -14.90 -13.43
C MET A 194 -1.48 -15.34 -14.83
N PRO A 195 -2.56 -16.14 -15.00
CA PRO A 195 -3.03 -16.54 -16.31
C PRO A 195 -3.31 -15.34 -17.21
N VAL A 196 -2.89 -15.41 -18.48
CA VAL A 196 -3.12 -14.34 -19.46
C VAL A 196 -4.62 -14.18 -19.74
N ALA A 197 -5.08 -12.94 -19.86
CA ALA A 197 -6.47 -12.64 -20.20
C ALA A 197 -6.82 -13.19 -21.60
N ILE A 198 -7.95 -13.88 -21.71
CA ILE A 198 -8.42 -14.44 -23.00
C ILE A 198 -9.34 -13.49 -23.78
N VAL A 199 -9.82 -12.43 -23.12
CA VAL A 199 -10.64 -11.37 -23.72
C VAL A 199 -9.76 -10.17 -24.00
N GLU A 200 -9.89 -9.61 -25.19
CA GLU A 200 -9.14 -8.49 -25.73
C GLU A 200 -10.08 -7.35 -26.14
N ALA A 201 -9.54 -6.15 -26.37
CA ALA A 201 -10.34 -4.97 -26.68
C ALA A 201 -11.23 -5.15 -27.92
N ASP A 202 -10.72 -5.83 -28.95
CA ASP A 202 -11.42 -6.09 -30.22
C ASP A 202 -12.71 -6.91 -30.03
N ASP A 203 -12.80 -7.70 -28.96
CA ASP A 203 -14.02 -8.45 -28.64
C ASP A 203 -15.21 -7.55 -28.31
N PHE A 204 -14.96 -6.29 -27.94
CA PHE A 204 -15.97 -5.28 -27.65
C PHE A 204 -16.16 -4.25 -28.78
N ALA A 205 -15.48 -4.39 -29.93
CA ALA A 205 -15.54 -3.41 -31.02
C ALA A 205 -16.98 -3.14 -31.52
N SER A 206 -17.84 -4.17 -31.51
CA SER A 206 -19.26 -4.04 -31.88
C SER A 206 -20.09 -3.21 -30.91
N GLN A 207 -19.64 -3.04 -29.66
CA GLN A 207 -20.38 -2.35 -28.60
C GLN A 207 -20.25 -0.83 -28.68
N LYS A 208 -19.27 -0.30 -29.43
CA LYS A 208 -18.99 1.14 -29.56
C LYS A 208 -18.82 1.84 -28.20
N TRP A 209 -18.18 1.14 -27.26
CA TRP A 209 -17.83 1.69 -25.95
C TRP A 209 -16.61 2.61 -26.05
N ASP A 210 -16.51 3.56 -25.12
CA ASP A 210 -15.28 4.34 -24.93
C ASP A 210 -14.17 3.50 -24.29
N ASP A 211 -12.94 4.01 -24.33
CA ASP A 211 -11.74 3.31 -23.86
C ASP A 211 -11.83 2.92 -22.38
N ILE A 212 -12.38 3.80 -21.53
CA ILE A 212 -12.53 3.56 -20.09
C ILE A 212 -13.49 2.39 -19.84
N ARG A 213 -14.59 2.35 -20.58
CA ARG A 213 -15.58 1.28 -20.47
C ARG A 213 -15.04 -0.04 -21.00
N VAL A 214 -14.25 -0.03 -22.07
CA VAL A 214 -13.54 -1.22 -22.57
C VAL A 214 -12.52 -1.70 -21.53
N GLU A 215 -11.72 -0.82 -20.94
CA GLU A 215 -10.74 -1.17 -19.89
C GLU A 215 -11.43 -1.83 -18.69
N ASN A 216 -12.53 -1.23 -18.20
CA ASN A 216 -13.33 -1.80 -17.11
C ASN A 216 -13.89 -3.19 -17.47
N ALA A 217 -14.32 -3.39 -18.72
CA ALA A 217 -14.79 -4.69 -19.19
C ALA A 217 -13.69 -5.74 -19.26
N LEU A 218 -12.47 -5.37 -19.69
CA LEU A 218 -11.31 -6.26 -19.71
C LEU A 218 -10.90 -6.69 -18.31
N VAL A 219 -10.82 -5.74 -17.37
CA VAL A 219 -10.54 -6.04 -15.94
C VAL A 219 -11.62 -6.97 -15.36
N PHE A 220 -12.89 -6.70 -15.65
CA PHE A 220 -14.00 -7.55 -15.22
C PHE A 220 -13.87 -8.98 -15.76
N CYS A 221 -13.65 -9.13 -17.07
CA CYS A 221 -13.48 -10.43 -17.71
C CYS A 221 -12.30 -11.21 -17.12
N HIS A 222 -11.14 -10.57 -16.95
CA HIS A 222 -9.94 -11.22 -16.42
C HIS A 222 -10.11 -11.63 -14.96
N LYS A 223 -10.73 -10.76 -14.16
CA LYS A 223 -11.09 -11.08 -12.78
C LYS A 223 -12.03 -12.27 -12.69
N MET A 224 -13.03 -12.36 -13.56
CA MET A 224 -13.93 -13.52 -13.64
C MET A 224 -13.21 -14.78 -14.11
N GLN A 225 -12.35 -14.69 -15.12
CA GLN A 225 -11.53 -15.80 -15.63
C GLN A 225 -10.66 -16.40 -14.52
N ILE A 226 -10.09 -15.56 -13.66
CA ILE A 226 -9.22 -16.01 -12.58
C ILE A 226 -10.05 -16.56 -11.41
N ASN A 227 -10.99 -15.78 -10.90
CA ASN A 227 -11.69 -16.13 -9.65
C ASN A 227 -12.77 -17.20 -9.86
N GLY A 228 -13.40 -17.22 -11.04
CA GLY A 228 -14.41 -18.22 -11.40
C GLY A 228 -13.84 -19.49 -12.02
N GLY A 229 -12.54 -19.51 -12.36
CA GLY A 229 -11.91 -20.56 -13.16
C GLY A 229 -12.12 -20.36 -14.67
N VAL A 230 -11.68 -21.33 -15.48
CA VAL A 230 -11.70 -21.22 -16.96
C VAL A 230 -13.14 -21.25 -17.48
N LEU A 231 -13.69 -20.06 -17.71
CA LEU A 231 -14.90 -19.81 -18.47
C LEU A 231 -14.53 -19.59 -19.95
N SER A 232 -15.46 -19.89 -20.88
CA SER A 232 -15.22 -19.62 -22.30
C SER A 232 -15.17 -18.11 -22.57
N LYS A 233 -14.39 -17.72 -23.58
CA LYS A 233 -14.25 -16.33 -24.03
C LYS A 233 -15.61 -15.68 -24.30
N GLU A 234 -16.52 -16.39 -24.97
CA GLU A 234 -17.88 -15.93 -25.28
C GLU A 234 -18.73 -15.73 -24.01
N SER A 235 -18.51 -16.55 -22.98
CA SER A 235 -19.25 -16.44 -21.72
C SER A 235 -18.79 -15.23 -20.91
N LEU A 236 -17.50 -14.92 -20.91
CA LEU A 236 -16.94 -13.71 -20.30
C LEU A 236 -17.45 -12.44 -21.01
N ILE A 237 -17.38 -12.41 -22.35
CA ILE A 237 -17.87 -11.27 -23.14
C ILE A 237 -19.36 -11.01 -22.86
N ARG A 238 -20.20 -12.06 -22.87
CA ARG A 238 -21.63 -11.91 -22.55
C ARG A 238 -21.86 -11.38 -21.14
N ALA A 239 -21.10 -11.86 -20.16
CA ALA A 239 -21.19 -11.37 -18.78
C ALA A 239 -20.79 -9.89 -18.65
N ALA A 240 -19.72 -9.48 -19.35
CA ALA A 240 -19.28 -8.09 -19.39
C ALA A 240 -20.29 -7.18 -20.08
N ILE A 241 -20.84 -7.56 -21.25
CA ILE A 241 -21.91 -6.79 -21.92
C ILE A 241 -23.12 -6.64 -21.02
N LYS A 242 -23.53 -7.69 -20.31
CA LYS A 242 -24.66 -7.60 -19.38
C LYS A 242 -24.38 -6.67 -18.20
N THR A 243 -23.21 -6.79 -17.58
CA THR A 243 -22.87 -6.09 -16.32
C THR A 243 -22.42 -4.65 -16.56
N ILE A 244 -21.52 -4.45 -17.52
CA ILE A 244 -20.91 -3.16 -17.86
C ILE A 244 -21.74 -2.42 -18.92
N GLY A 245 -22.35 -3.15 -19.86
CA GLY A 245 -23.18 -2.56 -20.92
C GLY A 245 -24.54 -2.05 -20.47
N GLY A 246 -25.08 -2.59 -19.37
CA GLY A 246 -26.40 -2.23 -18.83
C GLY A 246 -26.53 -0.81 -18.28
N SER A 247 -25.43 -0.06 -18.15
CA SER A 247 -25.41 1.32 -17.63
C SER A 247 -25.71 2.37 -18.70
N ASN A 248 -26.80 2.21 -19.47
CA ASN A 248 -27.42 3.30 -20.21
C ASN A 248 -28.91 3.35 -19.83
N GLY A 249 -29.16 4.00 -18.69
CA GLY A 249 -30.46 4.38 -18.14
C GLY A 249 -30.25 5.48 -17.13
#